data_AF-A0A952LL23-F1
#
_entry.id   AF-A0A952LL23-F1
#
_cell.length_a   1.000
_cell.length_b   1.000
_cell.length_c   1.000
_cell.angle_alpha   90.00
_cell.angle_beta   90.00
_cell.angle_gamma   90.00
#
_symmetry.space_group_name_H-M   'P 1'
#
loop_
_entity.id
_entity.type
_entity.pdbx_description
1 polymer ?
#
loop_
_entity_poly.entity_id
_entity_poly.type
_entity_poly.pdbx_seq_one_letter_code
_entity_poly.pdbx_strand_id
1 'polypeptide(L)'
;MKTIKIPKHPKFLIFPLLLIFLFTNCAKEPEEEMTPEERLITADVKEITVAPTESNGPKTELMKIEPEHLVFPEDSNPNARISSYGTTDYVDFHDKMALTIIPDNARNTFTHWPYYIQKIGNGWIHVKENDGENYNEGFRSEYNHYHLVYEDFLPCFLPSGEFGKPSGSSCLNMDPTLQNRELFTHSGDHWIKVYVYDYENPSRNFDLLEIKVVNGPIQLWFKQASGGWKYWQSLGVGRWNLSNYCKDIKEVLISGQQGFSPIGIDDLKIKVPY
;
A
#
# COMPACT_ATOMS: atom_id res chain seq x y z
N MET A 1 5.36 -56.79 -68.21
CA MET A 1 5.10 -56.15 -69.51
C MET A 1 3.61 -56.26 -69.84
N LYS A 2 2.83 -55.22 -69.54
CA LYS A 2 1.62 -54.73 -70.23
C LYS A 2 1.02 -53.60 -69.38
N THR A 3 1.25 -52.39 -69.84
CA THR A 3 0.74 -51.09 -69.38
C THR A 3 -0.56 -50.76 -70.13
N ILE A 4 -1.60 -50.27 -69.45
CA ILE A 4 -2.75 -49.54 -70.05
C ILE A 4 -3.25 -48.54 -68.99
N LYS A 5 -2.81 -47.27 -69.02
CA LYS A 5 -3.37 -46.05 -69.66
C LYS A 5 -4.60 -45.42 -68.96
N ILE A 6 -4.38 -44.18 -68.51
CA ILE A 6 -5.34 -43.16 -68.02
C ILE A 6 -5.91 -42.36 -69.22
N PRO A 7 -7.12 -41.78 -69.11
CA PRO A 7 -7.42 -40.44 -69.64
C PRO A 7 -8.00 -39.52 -68.54
N LYS A 8 -7.38 -38.39 -68.18
CA LYS A 8 -7.54 -37.00 -68.70
C LYS A 8 -8.94 -36.37 -68.54
N HIS A 9 -9.00 -35.32 -67.70
CA HIS A 9 -10.10 -34.39 -67.38
C HIS A 9 -10.71 -33.60 -68.56
N PRO A 10 -11.90 -32.99 -68.35
CA PRO A 10 -12.06 -31.51 -68.42
C PRO A 10 -12.92 -30.96 -67.25
N LYS A 11 -12.49 -29.92 -66.51
CA LYS A 11 -12.61 -28.44 -66.72
C LYS A 11 -14.01 -27.82 -66.48
N PHE A 12 -14.06 -26.99 -65.42
CA PHE A 12 -14.84 -25.76 -65.18
C PHE A 12 -16.37 -25.81 -64.98
N LEU A 13 -16.85 -25.38 -63.81
CA LEU A 13 -17.50 -24.06 -63.57
C LEU A 13 -17.76 -23.88 -62.04
N ILE A 14 -17.07 -22.98 -61.35
CA ILE A 14 -17.48 -21.63 -60.90
C ILE A 14 -18.30 -21.60 -59.57
N PHE A 15 -17.69 -20.93 -58.60
CA PHE A 15 -18.06 -20.42 -57.25
C PHE A 15 -19.51 -19.87 -57.09
N PRO A 16 -20.09 -19.81 -55.86
CA PRO A 16 -19.64 -18.90 -54.78
C PRO A 16 -19.47 -19.58 -53.40
N LEU A 17 -18.39 -19.30 -52.69
CA LEU A 17 -18.24 -18.20 -51.73
C LEU A 17 -19.04 -18.45 -50.43
N LEU A 18 -18.40 -19.14 -49.48
CA LEU A 18 -18.65 -18.88 -48.07
C LEU A 18 -17.30 -18.90 -47.36
N LEU A 19 -16.60 -17.77 -47.42
CA LEU A 19 -15.56 -17.45 -46.47
C LEU A 19 -16.25 -17.34 -45.11
N ILE A 20 -16.12 -18.38 -44.29
CA ILE A 20 -16.24 -18.21 -42.84
C ILE A 20 -14.88 -17.67 -42.40
N PHE A 21 -14.72 -16.35 -42.51
CA PHE A 21 -13.79 -15.63 -41.65
C PHE A 21 -14.33 -15.80 -40.23
N LEU A 22 -13.81 -16.78 -39.49
CA LEU A 22 -13.78 -16.67 -38.04
C LEU A 22 -12.79 -15.53 -37.76
N PHE A 23 -13.33 -14.32 -37.68
CA PHE A 23 -12.69 -13.23 -37.00
C PHE A 23 -12.46 -13.69 -35.56
N THR A 24 -11.28 -14.23 -35.27
CA THR A 24 -10.70 -14.08 -33.94
C THR A 24 -10.39 -12.60 -33.80
N ASN A 25 -11.42 -11.82 -33.47
CA ASN A 25 -11.23 -10.56 -32.78
C ASN A 25 -10.50 -10.93 -31.48
N CYS A 26 -9.17 -10.85 -31.49
CA CYS A 26 -8.48 -10.31 -30.33
C CYS A 26 -8.95 -8.86 -30.21
N ALA A 27 -10.17 -8.68 -29.70
CA ALA A 27 -10.51 -7.44 -29.04
C ALA A 27 -9.52 -7.36 -27.88
N LYS A 28 -8.55 -6.46 -28.02
CA LYS A 28 -7.84 -5.92 -26.86
C LYS A 28 -8.97 -5.49 -25.93
N GLU A 29 -9.13 -6.16 -24.79
CA GLU A 29 -10.04 -5.68 -23.76
C GLU A 29 -9.72 -4.19 -23.58
N PRO A 30 -10.72 -3.31 -23.59
CA PRO A 30 -10.45 -1.93 -23.26
C PRO A 30 -9.75 -1.98 -21.90
N GLU A 31 -8.50 -1.49 -21.86
CA GLU A 31 -7.94 -1.00 -20.62
C GLU A 31 -8.96 0.03 -20.15
N GLU A 32 -9.84 -0.36 -19.22
CA GLU A 32 -10.57 0.58 -18.40
C GLU A 32 -9.49 1.35 -17.68
N GLU A 33 -9.05 2.42 -18.31
CA GLU A 33 -8.34 3.52 -17.69
C GLU A 33 -9.36 4.10 -16.70
N MET A 34 -9.47 3.46 -15.53
CA MET A 34 -10.24 4.00 -14.41
C MET A 34 -9.63 5.36 -14.13
N THR A 35 -10.36 6.41 -14.48
CA THR A 35 -10.05 7.75 -14.05
C THR A 35 -9.90 7.73 -12.52
N PRO A 36 -8.91 8.43 -11.93
CA PRO A 36 -8.67 8.42 -10.48
C PRO A 36 -9.86 8.82 -9.60
N GLU A 37 -10.97 9.29 -10.19
CA GLU A 37 -12.17 9.72 -9.48
C GLU A 37 -13.15 8.59 -9.08
N GLU A 38 -13.05 7.37 -9.62
CA GLU A 38 -14.13 6.38 -9.46
C GLU A 38 -13.97 5.31 -8.36
N ARG A 39 -12.93 5.38 -7.51
CA ARG A 39 -12.80 4.52 -6.30
C ARG A 39 -12.90 5.28 -4.98
N LEU A 40 -13.75 6.29 -4.89
CA LEU A 40 -14.37 6.64 -3.62
C LEU A 40 -15.59 5.72 -3.39
N ILE A 41 -15.34 4.43 -3.15
CA ILE A 41 -16.33 3.63 -2.43
C ILE A 41 -16.34 4.23 -1.03
N THR A 42 -17.28 5.15 -0.79
CA THR A 42 -17.65 5.64 0.54
C THR A 42 -18.24 4.47 1.32
N ALA A 43 -17.40 3.53 1.75
CA ALA A 43 -17.71 2.78 2.95
C ALA A 43 -17.95 3.83 4.04
N ASP A 44 -19.12 3.78 4.68
CA ASP A 44 -19.52 4.78 5.69
C ASP A 44 -18.38 4.99 6.69
N VAL A 45 -17.84 6.21 6.68
CA VAL A 45 -16.79 6.60 7.63
C VAL A 45 -17.40 6.49 9.02
N LYS A 46 -16.87 5.57 9.83
CA LYS A 46 -17.30 5.37 11.21
C LYS A 46 -16.76 6.50 12.06
N GLU A 47 -17.67 7.28 12.61
CA GLU A 47 -17.31 8.27 13.63
C GLU A 47 -16.87 7.55 14.91
N ILE A 48 -15.71 7.93 15.44
CA ILE A 48 -15.25 7.41 16.72
C ILE A 48 -15.99 8.12 17.85
N THR A 49 -16.95 7.43 18.45
CA THR A 49 -17.80 7.99 19.52
C THR A 49 -17.18 7.83 20.91
N VAL A 50 -16.14 7.02 21.02
CA VAL A 50 -15.42 6.76 22.27
C VAL A 50 -14.11 7.53 22.26
N ALA A 51 -13.95 8.42 23.24
CA ALA A 51 -12.69 9.14 23.44
C ALA A 51 -11.53 8.16 23.69
N PRO A 52 -10.31 8.47 23.22
CA PRO A 52 -9.16 7.62 23.47
C PRO A 52 -8.80 7.63 24.96
N THR A 53 -8.21 6.54 25.41
CA THR A 53 -7.73 6.38 26.78
C THR A 53 -6.38 7.07 26.93
N GLU A 54 -6.21 7.87 27.98
CA GLU A 54 -4.92 8.47 28.36
C GLU A 54 -3.97 7.39 28.90
N SER A 55 -2.68 7.51 28.60
CA SER A 55 -1.63 6.64 29.11
C SER A 55 -0.29 7.39 29.22
N ASN A 56 0.59 6.88 30.08
CA ASN A 56 1.99 7.31 30.10
C ASN A 56 2.80 6.77 28.90
N GLY A 57 2.17 5.94 28.07
CA GLY A 57 2.74 5.29 26.90
C GLY A 57 2.29 3.84 26.79
N PRO A 58 2.58 3.18 25.66
CA PRO A 58 2.73 1.73 25.74
C PRO A 58 3.78 1.43 26.82
N LYS A 59 3.64 0.31 27.53
CA LYS A 59 4.28 0.02 28.85
C LYS A 59 5.81 0.17 28.94
N THR A 60 6.49 0.51 27.85
CA THR A 60 7.91 0.81 27.79
C THR A 60 8.16 1.90 26.75
N GLU A 61 9.07 2.84 27.03
CA GLU A 61 9.52 3.82 26.05
C GLU A 61 9.95 3.11 24.76
N LEU A 62 9.33 3.50 23.65
CA LEU A 62 9.39 2.73 22.42
C LEU A 62 10.75 2.86 21.75
N MET A 63 11.27 4.08 21.63
CA MET A 63 12.48 4.38 20.88
C MET A 63 13.57 4.85 21.85
N LYS A 64 14.70 4.13 21.87
CA LYS A 64 15.91 4.47 22.63
C LYS A 64 16.72 5.55 21.91
N ILE A 65 16.73 5.54 20.57
CA ILE A 65 17.54 6.43 19.72
C ILE A 65 16.82 6.69 18.39
N GLU A 66 16.72 7.95 17.95
CA GLU A 66 16.24 8.32 16.61
C GLU A 66 17.27 7.94 15.53
N PRO A 67 16.88 7.52 14.32
CA PRO A 67 17.84 7.15 13.29
C PRO A 67 18.80 8.32 12.99
N GLU A 68 20.11 8.06 13.08
CA GLU A 68 21.16 9.06 12.83
C GLU A 68 21.13 9.61 11.39
N HIS A 69 20.49 8.87 10.48
CA HIS A 69 20.33 9.23 9.08
C HIS A 69 18.87 9.09 8.65
N LEU A 70 18.22 10.24 8.43
CA LEU A 70 16.93 10.32 7.77
C LEU A 70 17.12 10.00 6.29
N VAL A 71 16.26 9.15 5.74
CA VAL A 71 16.33 8.79 4.32
C VAL A 71 15.32 9.64 3.59
N PHE A 72 15.86 10.62 2.88
CA PHE A 72 15.10 11.43 1.95
C PHE A 72 15.35 10.97 0.52
N PRO A 73 14.31 10.98 -0.32
CA PRO A 73 14.51 11.03 -1.77
C PRO A 73 15.32 12.26 -2.15
N GLU A 74 15.80 12.36 -3.38
CA GLU A 74 16.40 13.63 -3.83
C GLU A 74 15.36 14.75 -3.77
N ASP A 75 15.77 15.90 -3.25
CA ASP A 75 14.88 17.05 -3.01
C ASP A 75 14.21 17.53 -4.31
N SER A 76 14.90 17.33 -5.43
CA SER A 76 14.46 17.62 -6.80
C SER A 76 13.67 16.50 -7.47
N ASN A 77 13.27 15.42 -6.77
CA ASN A 77 12.56 14.30 -7.39
C ASN A 77 11.24 14.79 -8.03
N PRO A 78 11.17 14.87 -9.38
CA PRO A 78 10.06 15.51 -10.08
C PRO A 78 8.76 14.68 -9.98
N ASN A 79 8.87 13.42 -9.55
CA ASN A 79 7.75 12.53 -9.41
C ASN A 79 7.03 12.69 -8.09
N ALA A 80 7.63 13.36 -7.07
CA ALA A 80 7.00 13.57 -5.76
C ALA A 80 5.60 14.15 -5.94
N ARG A 81 4.57 13.46 -5.44
CA ARG A 81 3.21 14.00 -5.34
C ARG A 81 3.27 15.20 -4.40
N ILE A 82 3.35 16.39 -4.97
CA ILE A 82 3.28 17.63 -4.21
C ILE A 82 1.79 17.95 -4.05
N SER A 83 1.18 17.39 -3.01
CA SER A 83 -0.01 18.05 -2.46
C SER A 83 0.45 19.39 -1.89
N SER A 84 -0.21 20.48 -2.26
CA SER A 84 0.22 21.83 -1.87
C SER A 84 0.35 21.96 -0.35
N TYR A 85 1.29 22.73 0.17
CA TYR A 85 1.50 22.87 1.61
C TYR A 85 0.21 23.17 2.40
N GLY A 86 0.07 22.54 3.57
CA GLY A 86 -1.12 22.66 4.40
C GLY A 86 -2.34 21.86 3.88
N THR A 87 -2.19 21.07 2.81
CA THR A 87 -3.25 20.15 2.36
C THR A 87 -3.30 18.89 3.21
N THR A 88 -4.52 18.45 3.43
CA THR A 88 -4.82 17.07 3.78
C THR A 88 -4.64 16.19 2.55
N ASP A 89 -3.93 15.08 2.70
CA ASP A 89 -3.85 14.03 1.68
C ASP A 89 -3.89 12.65 2.33
N TYR A 90 -3.94 11.60 1.52
CA TYR A 90 -3.91 10.21 1.99
C TYR A 90 -2.50 9.64 1.82
N VAL A 91 -1.99 8.97 2.85
CA VAL A 91 -0.93 7.97 2.68
C VAL A 91 -1.62 6.75 2.09
N ASP A 92 -1.35 6.57 0.82
CA ASP A 92 -1.98 5.58 -0.05
C ASP A 92 -0.87 4.60 -0.41
N PHE A 93 -0.99 3.33 -0.01
CA PHE A 93 0.05 2.31 -0.24
C PHE A 93 0.16 1.84 -1.70
N HIS A 94 -0.71 2.33 -2.58
CA HIS A 94 -0.61 2.17 -4.02
C HIS A 94 0.03 3.37 -4.73
N ASP A 95 0.38 4.46 -4.01
CA ASP A 95 0.85 5.70 -4.63
C ASP A 95 2.07 5.43 -5.53
N LYS A 96 1.88 5.63 -6.84
CA LYS A 96 2.88 5.30 -7.86
C LYS A 96 4.20 6.00 -7.58
N MET A 97 4.15 7.22 -7.08
CA MET A 97 5.35 7.98 -6.75
C MET A 97 6.11 7.34 -5.60
N ALA A 98 5.43 7.07 -4.48
CA ALA A 98 6.02 6.41 -3.32
C ALA A 98 6.63 5.04 -3.69
N LEU A 99 5.93 4.26 -4.52
CA LEU A 99 6.44 2.99 -5.04
C LEU A 99 7.67 3.17 -5.95
N THR A 100 7.75 4.26 -6.73
CA THR A 100 8.93 4.52 -7.59
C THR A 100 10.13 5.10 -6.85
N ILE A 101 9.94 5.71 -5.67
CA ILE A 101 11.05 6.16 -4.81
C ILE A 101 11.88 4.96 -4.36
N ILE A 102 11.23 3.83 -4.07
CA ILE A 102 11.86 2.59 -3.63
C ILE A 102 11.44 1.48 -4.60
N PRO A 103 12.10 1.36 -5.76
CA PRO A 103 11.68 0.44 -6.82
C PRO A 103 11.55 -1.02 -6.37
N ASP A 104 12.32 -1.44 -5.37
CA ASP A 104 12.22 -2.79 -4.80
C ASP A 104 10.90 -3.00 -4.08
N ASN A 105 10.35 -1.99 -3.38
CA ASN A 105 9.02 -2.05 -2.78
C ASN A 105 7.93 -2.12 -3.86
N ALA A 106 8.13 -1.48 -5.01
CA ALA A 106 7.22 -1.65 -6.14
C ALA A 106 7.26 -3.09 -6.66
N ARG A 107 8.43 -3.69 -6.84
CA ARG A 107 8.53 -5.04 -7.42
C ARG A 107 8.12 -6.14 -6.46
N ASN A 108 8.27 -5.92 -5.17
CA ASN A 108 8.10 -6.91 -4.13
C ASN A 108 6.79 -6.72 -3.36
N THR A 109 6.35 -7.78 -2.67
CA THR A 109 5.28 -7.69 -1.68
C THR A 109 5.80 -7.36 -0.29
N PHE A 110 7.09 -7.09 -0.14
CA PHE A 110 7.72 -6.75 1.14
C PHE A 110 8.28 -5.32 1.07
N THR A 111 8.13 -4.59 2.16
CA THR A 111 8.70 -3.25 2.34
C THR A 111 9.77 -3.29 3.42
N HIS A 112 11.00 -2.97 3.04
CA HIS A 112 12.17 -2.91 3.91
C HIS A 112 12.62 -1.46 4.07
N TRP A 113 13.53 -1.20 5.02
CA TRP A 113 14.20 0.09 5.18
C TRP A 113 14.64 0.67 3.81
N PRO A 114 14.28 1.92 3.46
CA PRO A 114 13.77 3.00 4.34
C PRO A 114 12.24 3.02 4.55
N TYR A 115 11.60 1.87 4.36
CA TYR A 115 10.17 1.60 4.48
C TYR A 115 9.31 2.46 3.55
N TYR A 116 7.99 2.47 3.69
CA TYR A 116 7.10 3.24 2.80
C TYR A 116 7.23 4.74 3.09
N ILE A 117 7.48 5.50 2.03
CA ILE A 117 7.75 6.94 2.10
C ILE A 117 6.86 7.66 1.10
N GLN A 118 6.09 8.63 1.58
CA GLN A 118 5.26 9.48 0.73
C GLN A 118 5.39 10.95 1.14
N LYS A 119 5.48 11.85 0.17
CA LYS A 119 5.50 13.30 0.42
C LYS A 119 4.08 13.85 0.54
N ILE A 120 3.82 14.67 1.55
CA ILE A 120 2.59 15.46 1.72
C ILE A 120 3.00 16.89 2.11
N GLY A 121 2.75 17.87 1.24
CA GLY A 121 3.34 19.21 1.39
C GLY A 121 4.87 19.14 1.42
N ASN A 122 5.46 19.61 2.53
CA ASN A 122 6.89 19.47 2.79
C ASN A 122 7.28 18.30 3.67
N GLY A 123 6.31 17.64 4.31
CA GLY A 123 6.58 16.50 5.15
C GLY A 123 6.75 15.24 4.33
N TRP A 124 7.75 14.46 4.66
CA TRP A 124 7.85 13.07 4.27
C TRP A 124 7.21 12.22 5.35
N ILE A 125 6.17 11.48 4.96
CA ILE A 125 5.51 10.51 5.82
C ILE A 125 6.26 9.20 5.71
N HIS A 126 6.66 8.65 6.85
CA HIS A 126 7.31 7.36 6.96
C HIS A 126 6.39 6.40 7.67
N VAL A 127 6.12 5.27 7.03
CA VAL A 127 5.45 4.13 7.65
C VAL A 127 6.48 3.04 7.79
N LYS A 128 6.89 2.71 9.01
CA LYS A 128 7.93 1.70 9.26
C LYS A 128 7.46 0.60 10.17
N GLU A 129 8.10 -0.56 10.04
CA GLU A 129 8.06 -1.54 11.11
C GLU A 129 8.88 -1.04 12.30
N ASN A 130 8.47 -1.43 13.50
CA ASN A 130 9.23 -1.21 14.70
C ASN A 130 10.32 -2.30 14.83
N ASP A 131 11.38 -2.14 14.05
CA ASP A 131 12.50 -3.06 13.97
C ASP A 131 13.77 -2.51 14.66
N GLY A 132 14.54 -3.42 15.26
CA GLY A 132 15.92 -3.13 15.66
C GLY A 132 16.22 -2.88 17.15
N GLU A 133 17.53 -2.74 17.43
CA GLU A 133 18.13 -2.60 18.76
C GLU A 133 17.75 -1.29 19.48
N ASN A 134 17.31 -0.30 18.69
CA ASN A 134 16.88 1.02 19.13
C ASN A 134 15.46 1.03 19.70
N TYR A 135 14.75 -0.10 19.72
CA TYR A 135 13.43 -0.18 20.33
C TYR A 135 13.43 -1.04 21.59
N ASN A 136 12.38 -0.89 22.41
CA ASN A 136 12.17 -1.84 23.50
C ASN A 136 11.98 -3.25 22.92
N GLU A 137 12.63 -4.23 23.53
CA GLU A 137 12.63 -5.62 23.08
C GLU A 137 11.20 -6.21 22.98
N GLY A 138 10.28 -5.78 23.84
CA GLY A 138 8.87 -6.20 23.79
C GLY A 138 8.05 -5.64 22.62
N PHE A 139 8.64 -4.78 21.78
CA PHE A 139 8.00 -4.11 20.64
C PHE A 139 8.79 -4.34 19.34
N ARG A 140 9.83 -5.17 19.38
CA ARG A 140 10.70 -5.46 18.24
C ARG A 140 10.04 -6.52 17.35
N SER A 141 9.95 -6.26 16.05
CA SER A 141 9.72 -7.31 15.07
C SER A 141 11.03 -8.01 14.72
N GLU A 142 10.98 -9.33 14.54
CA GLU A 142 12.13 -10.12 14.05
C GLU A 142 12.22 -10.16 12.52
N TYR A 143 11.21 -9.65 11.81
CA TYR A 143 11.11 -9.76 10.36
C TYR A 143 11.77 -8.58 9.63
N ASN A 144 11.84 -7.40 10.25
CA ASN A 144 12.39 -6.16 9.67
C ASN A 144 11.74 -5.77 8.32
N HIS A 145 10.47 -6.13 8.12
CA HIS A 145 9.62 -5.74 7.00
C HIS A 145 8.14 -5.96 7.29
N TYR A 146 7.29 -5.23 6.56
CA TYR A 146 5.86 -5.52 6.43
C TYR A 146 5.52 -5.83 4.97
N HIS A 147 4.30 -6.31 4.74
CA HIS A 147 3.83 -6.73 3.44
C HIS A 147 3.03 -5.62 2.76
N LEU A 148 3.25 -5.41 1.47
CA LEU A 148 2.32 -4.72 0.58
C LEU A 148 1.60 -5.79 -0.24
N VAL A 149 0.33 -6.03 0.10
CA VAL A 149 -0.48 -7.11 -0.48
C VAL A 149 -1.40 -6.51 -1.54
N TYR A 150 -1.50 -7.16 -2.70
CA TYR A 150 -2.43 -6.74 -3.75
C TYR A 150 -3.88 -6.97 -3.33
N GLU A 151 -4.73 -5.97 -3.53
CA GLU A 151 -6.15 -6.03 -3.12
C GLU A 151 -6.93 -7.14 -3.84
N ASP A 152 -6.71 -7.24 -5.16
CA ASP A 152 -7.62 -7.98 -6.04
C ASP A 152 -7.12 -9.40 -6.39
N PHE A 153 -5.92 -9.79 -5.96
CA PHE A 153 -5.35 -11.10 -6.31
C PHE A 153 -4.17 -11.52 -5.41
N LEU A 154 -3.93 -12.84 -5.35
CA LEU A 154 -2.68 -13.38 -4.84
C LEU A 154 -1.66 -13.45 -5.98
N PRO A 155 -0.46 -12.86 -5.83
CA PRO A 155 0.51 -12.83 -6.91
C PRO A 155 1.08 -14.23 -7.19
N CYS A 156 1.48 -14.46 -8.44
CA CYS A 156 2.18 -15.67 -8.88
C CYS A 156 3.63 -15.34 -9.22
N PHE A 157 4.46 -16.37 -9.44
CA PHE A 157 5.86 -16.18 -9.84
C PHE A 157 6.04 -16.37 -11.34
N LEU A 158 6.66 -15.37 -11.97
CA LEU A 158 7.15 -15.47 -13.34
C LEU A 158 8.40 -16.36 -13.38
N PRO A 159 8.76 -16.93 -14.55
CA PRO A 159 10.03 -17.65 -14.71
C PRO A 159 11.27 -16.80 -14.39
N SER A 160 11.16 -15.47 -14.44
CA SER A 160 12.21 -14.53 -14.03
C SER A 160 12.42 -14.47 -12.51
N GLY A 161 11.50 -15.02 -11.71
CA GLY A 161 11.45 -14.88 -10.25
C GLY A 161 10.70 -13.64 -9.77
N GLU A 162 10.25 -12.77 -10.68
CA GLU A 162 9.43 -11.60 -10.33
C GLU A 162 7.96 -11.98 -10.09
N PHE A 163 7.24 -11.14 -9.34
CA PHE A 163 5.81 -11.31 -9.15
C PHE A 163 5.04 -10.97 -10.42
N GLY A 164 4.03 -11.77 -10.72
CA GLY A 164 3.05 -11.56 -11.78
C GLY A 164 1.62 -11.70 -11.28
N LYS A 165 0.68 -11.43 -12.19
CA LYS A 165 -0.76 -11.56 -11.95
C LYS A 165 -1.25 -12.92 -12.45
N PRO A 166 -1.99 -13.71 -11.65
CA PRO A 166 -2.55 -14.97 -12.11
C PRO A 166 -3.62 -14.71 -13.18
N SER A 167 -3.59 -15.49 -14.26
CA SER A 167 -4.61 -15.51 -15.31
C SER A 167 -4.85 -16.96 -15.75
N GLY A 168 -5.91 -17.57 -15.21
CA GLY A 168 -6.17 -18.99 -15.35
C GLY A 168 -5.01 -19.83 -14.78
N SER A 169 -4.39 -20.66 -15.62
CA SER A 169 -3.20 -21.44 -15.27
C SER A 169 -1.88 -20.73 -15.56
N SER A 170 -1.91 -19.47 -16.00
CA SER A 170 -0.73 -18.71 -16.40
C SER A 170 -0.40 -17.62 -15.39
N CYS A 171 0.87 -17.21 -15.38
CA CYS A 171 1.33 -16.03 -14.65
C CYS A 171 1.72 -14.95 -15.65
N LEU A 172 1.03 -13.81 -15.62
CA LEU A 172 1.25 -12.70 -16.55
C LEU A 172 2.15 -11.64 -15.92
N ASN A 173 3.00 -11.03 -16.74
CA ASN A 173 3.75 -9.86 -16.30
C ASN A 173 2.77 -8.71 -16.00
N MET A 174 3.07 -7.93 -14.97
CA MET A 174 2.28 -6.77 -14.57
C MET A 174 3.22 -5.63 -14.18
N ASP A 175 2.77 -4.40 -14.39
CA ASP A 175 3.40 -3.26 -13.72
C ASP A 175 2.83 -3.20 -12.31
N PRO A 176 3.65 -3.50 -11.28
CA PRO A 176 3.15 -3.59 -9.93
C PRO A 176 2.78 -2.19 -9.38
N THR A 177 3.28 -1.10 -9.99
CA THR A 177 2.89 0.28 -9.63
C THR A 177 1.48 0.66 -10.10
N LEU A 178 0.84 -0.18 -10.91
CA LEU A 178 -0.53 -0.01 -11.40
C LEU A 178 -1.53 -0.92 -10.67
N GLN A 179 -1.09 -1.67 -9.65
CA GLN A 179 -1.96 -2.56 -8.89
C GLN A 179 -2.12 -2.00 -7.48
N ASN A 180 -3.38 -1.90 -7.03
CA ASN A 180 -3.70 -1.44 -5.69
C ASN A 180 -3.12 -2.36 -4.62
N ARG A 181 -2.69 -1.77 -3.50
CA ARG A 181 -2.09 -2.51 -2.39
C ARG A 181 -2.53 -1.97 -1.06
N GLU A 182 -2.52 -2.87 -0.08
CA GLU A 182 -2.77 -2.57 1.32
C GLU A 182 -1.56 -3.04 2.14
N LEU A 183 -1.30 -2.37 3.26
CA LEU A 183 -0.23 -2.76 4.16
C LEU A 183 -0.71 -3.85 5.11
N PHE A 184 0.03 -4.96 5.20
CA PHE A 184 -0.22 -6.05 6.15
C PHE A 184 1.01 -6.34 7.01
N THR A 185 0.81 -6.64 8.28
CA THR A 185 1.89 -7.17 9.13
C THR A 185 2.08 -8.66 8.94
N HIS A 186 3.26 -9.18 9.30
CA HIS A 186 3.49 -10.63 9.34
C HIS A 186 2.72 -11.26 10.51
N SER A 187 2.75 -10.61 11.68
CA SER A 187 1.96 -11.00 12.85
C SER A 187 1.30 -9.83 13.57
N GLY A 188 0.38 -10.15 14.47
CA GLY A 188 -0.46 -9.20 15.19
C GLY A 188 0.26 -8.37 16.24
N ASP A 189 1.37 -8.86 16.77
CA ASP A 189 2.20 -8.16 17.75
C ASP A 189 3.23 -7.22 17.10
N HIS A 190 3.31 -7.21 15.77
CA HIS A 190 4.12 -6.24 15.06
C HIS A 190 3.55 -4.83 15.22
N TRP A 191 4.46 -3.88 15.38
CA TRP A 191 4.12 -2.48 15.51
C TRP A 191 4.52 -1.75 14.24
N ILE A 192 3.56 -1.02 13.67
CA ILE A 192 3.75 -0.08 12.59
C ILE A 192 3.87 1.30 13.22
N LYS A 193 4.92 2.03 12.90
CA LYS A 193 5.10 3.43 13.27
C LYS A 193 4.84 4.33 12.07
N VAL A 194 4.01 5.35 12.26
CA VAL A 194 3.79 6.43 11.31
C VAL A 194 4.29 7.74 11.92
N TYR A 195 5.13 8.46 11.18
CA TYR A 195 5.72 9.72 11.63
C TYR A 195 6.16 10.58 10.45
N VAL A 196 6.43 11.85 10.71
CA VAL A 196 6.73 12.85 9.67
C VAL A 196 8.02 13.58 9.99
N TYR A 197 8.83 13.83 8.98
CA TYR A 197 10.00 14.69 9.04
C TYR A 197 10.22 15.40 7.70
N ASP A 198 11.08 16.41 7.65
CA ASP A 198 11.51 17.07 6.41
C ASP A 198 13.01 17.36 6.47
N TYR A 199 13.60 17.85 5.37
CA TYR A 199 15.04 18.10 5.28
C TYR A 199 15.58 19.08 6.34
N GLU A 200 14.71 19.90 6.93
CA GLU A 200 15.06 20.92 7.93
C GLU A 200 14.74 20.46 9.36
N ASN A 201 13.79 19.53 9.53
CA ASN A 201 13.19 19.16 10.80
C ASN A 201 13.16 17.62 10.96
N PRO A 202 13.90 17.06 11.94
CA PRO A 202 13.93 15.62 12.16
C PRO A 202 12.63 15.04 12.75
N SER A 203 11.70 15.92 13.15
CA SER A 203 10.35 15.56 13.55
C SER A 203 9.41 16.72 13.23
N ARG A 204 8.29 16.41 12.58
CA ARG A 204 7.17 17.33 12.36
C ARG A 204 5.93 16.82 13.06
N ASN A 205 5.15 17.77 13.58
CA ASN A 205 3.80 17.45 14.01
C ASN A 205 2.89 17.30 12.78
N PHE A 206 1.85 16.48 12.92
CA PHE A 206 0.83 16.27 11.90
C PHE A 206 -0.52 15.97 12.56
N ASP A 207 -1.59 15.97 11.77
CA ASP A 207 -2.89 15.44 12.18
C ASP A 207 -3.13 14.11 11.45
N LEU A 208 -3.60 13.09 12.17
CA LEU A 208 -4.18 11.88 11.56
C LEU A 208 -5.69 12.01 11.60
N LEU A 209 -6.31 12.23 10.45
CA LEU A 209 -7.74 12.51 10.33
C LEU A 209 -8.55 11.23 10.14
N GLU A 210 -7.99 10.22 9.48
CA GLU A 210 -8.69 8.99 9.15
C GLU A 210 -7.71 7.82 8.97
N ILE A 211 -8.20 6.60 9.19
CA ILE A 211 -7.51 5.34 8.86
C ILE A 211 -8.50 4.31 8.33
N LYS A 212 -8.14 3.58 7.26
CA LYS A 212 -8.86 2.37 6.81
C LYS A 212 -8.22 1.15 7.45
N VAL A 213 -8.97 0.44 8.28
CA VAL A 213 -8.58 -0.87 8.82
C VAL A 213 -9.18 -1.94 7.92
N VAL A 214 -8.32 -2.66 7.21
CA VAL A 214 -8.73 -3.69 6.23
C VAL A 214 -8.79 -5.06 6.86
N ASN A 215 -7.93 -5.31 7.84
CA ASN A 215 -7.93 -6.54 8.63
C ASN A 215 -7.58 -6.20 10.10
N GLY A 216 -8.47 -6.55 11.03
CA GLY A 216 -8.38 -6.12 12.43
C GLY A 216 -9.31 -6.93 13.34
N PRO A 217 -9.32 -6.66 14.66
CA PRO A 217 -9.10 -5.33 15.22
C PRO A 217 -7.64 -4.93 15.46
N ILE A 218 -7.37 -3.63 15.30
CA ILE A 218 -6.10 -2.99 15.66
C ILE A 218 -6.21 -2.27 17.00
N GLN A 219 -5.08 -2.10 17.68
CA GLN A 219 -4.87 -1.04 18.65
C GLN A 219 -4.15 0.12 17.96
N LEU A 220 -4.54 1.35 18.28
CA LEU A 220 -3.94 2.57 17.72
C LEU A 220 -3.56 3.50 18.86
N TRP A 221 -2.28 3.81 18.94
CA TRP A 221 -1.69 4.74 19.91
C TRP A 221 -1.17 5.97 19.19
N PHE A 222 -1.25 7.13 19.82
CA PHE A 222 -0.68 8.36 19.28
C PHE A 222 -0.08 9.22 20.39
N LYS A 223 1.00 9.92 20.04
CA LYS A 223 1.73 10.82 20.94
C LYS A 223 1.41 12.26 20.60
N GLN A 224 0.88 13.01 21.56
CA GLN A 224 0.62 14.44 21.34
C GLN A 224 1.92 15.25 21.29
N ALA A 225 1.91 16.37 20.58
CA ALA A 225 3.05 17.28 20.50
C ALA A 225 3.49 17.81 21.87
N SER A 226 2.52 18.10 22.74
CA SER A 226 2.71 18.47 24.15
C SER A 226 3.34 17.38 25.02
N GLY A 227 3.50 16.17 24.48
CA GLY A 227 3.80 14.97 25.23
C GLY A 227 2.53 14.26 25.71
N GLY A 228 2.71 13.05 26.24
CA GLY A 228 1.62 12.17 26.63
C GLY A 228 1.14 11.28 25.48
N TRP A 229 0.64 10.09 25.84
CA TRP A 229 0.15 9.10 24.91
C TRP A 229 -1.35 8.87 25.11
N LYS A 230 -2.05 8.67 24.01
CA LYS A 230 -3.44 8.24 24.02
C LYS A 230 -3.63 7.07 23.09
N TYR A 231 -4.66 6.27 23.32
CA TYR A 231 -4.90 5.11 22.48
C TYR A 231 -6.35 4.66 22.43
N TRP A 232 -6.67 3.92 21.38
CA TRP A 232 -7.82 3.03 21.29
C TRP A 232 -7.35 1.58 21.31
N GLN A 233 -7.93 0.78 22.20
CA GLN A 233 -7.55 -0.62 22.37
C GLN A 233 -8.03 -1.52 21.23
N SER A 234 -9.10 -1.12 20.55
CA SER A 234 -9.77 -1.90 19.51
C SER A 234 -10.46 -1.00 18.50
N LEU A 235 -9.95 -1.00 17.27
CA LEU A 235 -10.61 -0.47 16.08
C LEU A 235 -10.78 -1.65 15.12
N GLY A 236 -12.03 -2.08 14.92
CA GLY A 236 -12.37 -3.16 13.98
C GLY A 236 -12.22 -2.75 12.51
N VAL A 237 -12.53 -3.67 11.60
CA VAL A 237 -12.53 -3.39 10.15
C VAL A 237 -13.47 -2.22 9.80
N GLY A 238 -12.99 -1.33 8.95
CA GLY A 238 -13.70 -0.15 8.47
C GLY A 238 -12.83 1.10 8.43
N ARG A 239 -13.45 2.19 7.99
CA ARG A 239 -12.81 3.52 7.90
C ARG A 239 -13.17 4.32 9.15
N TRP A 240 -12.17 4.79 9.89
CA TRP A 240 -12.36 5.45 11.18
C TRP A 240 -12.00 6.93 11.10
N ASN A 241 -12.92 7.81 11.47
CA ASN A 241 -12.64 9.23 11.60
C ASN A 241 -12.02 9.53 12.97
N LEU A 242 -10.78 10.03 12.94
CA LEU A 242 -9.96 10.37 14.11
C LEU A 242 -9.76 11.88 14.26
N SER A 243 -10.37 12.69 13.39
CA SER A 243 -10.10 14.13 13.23
C SER A 243 -10.32 14.94 14.49
N ASN A 244 -11.15 14.46 15.41
CA ASN A 244 -11.45 15.16 16.67
C ASN A 244 -10.39 14.94 17.76
N TYR A 245 -9.51 13.95 17.60
CA TYR A 245 -8.60 13.49 18.66
C TYR A 245 -7.13 13.51 18.26
N CYS A 246 -6.80 13.06 17.05
CA CYS A 246 -5.44 12.94 16.56
C CYS A 246 -4.97 14.24 15.88
N LYS A 247 -4.95 15.34 16.64
CA LYS A 247 -4.46 16.65 16.19
C LYS A 247 -3.12 16.99 16.83
N ASP A 248 -2.24 17.63 16.07
CA ASP A 248 -0.92 18.09 16.52
C ASP A 248 -0.16 16.96 17.25
N ILE A 249 0.03 15.85 16.55
CA ILE A 249 0.67 14.63 17.05
C ILE A 249 2.06 14.43 16.41
N LYS A 250 2.95 13.72 17.11
CA LYS A 250 4.33 13.46 16.66
C LYS A 250 4.51 12.10 16.00
N GLU A 251 3.75 11.11 16.46
CA GLU A 251 3.84 9.74 15.96
C GLU A 251 2.56 8.97 16.28
N VAL A 252 2.29 7.98 15.43
CA VAL A 252 1.22 7.00 15.60
C VAL A 252 1.86 5.62 15.61
N LEU A 253 1.34 4.75 16.47
CA LEU A 253 1.70 3.35 16.53
C LEU A 253 0.47 2.47 16.37
N ILE A 254 0.57 1.48 15.50
CA ILE A 254 -0.52 0.59 15.16
C ILE A 254 -0.04 -0.84 15.32
N SER A 255 -0.84 -1.68 15.98
CA SER A 255 -0.58 -3.11 16.15
C SER A 255 -1.91 -3.85 16.23
N GLY A 256 -1.90 -5.18 16.21
CA GLY A 256 -3.08 -5.98 16.50
C GLY A 256 -3.52 -5.84 17.94
N GLN A 257 -4.83 -5.87 18.14
CA GLN A 257 -5.35 -6.16 19.47
C GLN A 257 -4.85 -7.54 19.91
N GLN A 258 -4.63 -7.74 21.21
CA GLN A 258 -4.14 -9.00 21.77
C GLN A 258 -4.84 -10.23 21.16
N GLY A 259 -4.03 -11.13 20.58
CA GLY A 259 -4.51 -12.38 19.97
C GLY A 259 -5.04 -12.25 18.55
N PHE A 260 -5.01 -11.06 17.93
CA PHE A 260 -5.43 -10.85 16.55
C PHE A 260 -4.22 -10.66 15.61
N SER A 261 -4.14 -11.47 14.57
CA SER A 261 -3.01 -11.52 13.64
C SER A 261 -3.42 -12.17 12.31
N PRO A 262 -2.88 -11.73 11.16
CA PRO A 262 -2.16 -10.47 10.95
C PRO A 262 -3.13 -9.27 11.01
N ILE A 263 -2.61 -8.05 11.00
CA ILE A 263 -3.43 -6.85 10.76
C ILE A 263 -3.14 -6.25 9.41
N GLY A 264 -4.10 -5.50 8.89
CA GLY A 264 -3.97 -4.75 7.66
C GLY A 264 -4.58 -3.37 7.77
N ILE A 265 -3.89 -2.39 7.21
CA ILE A 265 -4.31 -0.99 7.16
C ILE A 265 -4.06 -0.39 5.79
N ASP A 266 -4.77 0.68 5.51
CA ASP A 266 -4.63 1.45 4.28
C ASP A 266 -5.17 2.89 4.48
N ASP A 267 -5.04 3.74 3.47
CA ASP A 267 -5.62 5.09 3.39
C ASP A 267 -5.49 5.92 4.68
N LEU A 268 -4.26 6.23 5.10
CA LEU A 268 -4.07 7.11 6.25
C LEU A 268 -4.28 8.56 5.83
N LYS A 269 -5.41 9.17 6.19
CA LYS A 269 -5.66 10.58 5.87
C LYS A 269 -4.86 11.47 6.81
N ILE A 270 -3.81 12.10 6.30
CA ILE A 270 -2.87 12.89 7.10
C ILE A 270 -2.88 14.34 6.62
N LYS A 271 -2.80 15.26 7.58
CA LYS A 271 -2.55 16.68 7.32
C LYS A 271 -1.22 17.07 7.94
N VAL A 272 -0.33 17.60 7.13
CA VAL A 272 0.92 18.20 7.61
C VAL A 272 0.73 19.72 7.68
N PRO A 273 0.64 20.30 8.89
CA PRO A 273 0.55 21.76 9.06
C PRO A 273 1.84 22.44 8.62
N TYR A 274 1.75 23.75 8.37
CA TYR A 274 2.88 24.61 7.95
C TYR A 274 4.11 24.44 8.83
#